data_AF-A0A6J4UCQ2-F1
#
_entry.id   AF-A0A6J4UCQ2-F1
#
_cell.length_a   1.000
_cell.length_b   1.000
_cell.length_c   1.000
_cell.angle_alpha   90.00
_cell.angle_beta   90.00
_cell.angle_gamma   90.00
#
_symmetry.space_group_name_H-M   'P 1'
#
loop_
_entity.id
_entity.type
_entity.pdbx_description
1 polymer ?
#
loop_
_entity_poly.entity_id
_entity_poly.type
_entity_poly.pdbx_seq_one_letter_code
_entity_poly.pdbx_strand_id
1 'polypeptide(L)'
;MGEASQAFQPDRPCPWCGSAATRLVQRGYTGPTDEVDQYYTCDGCGKTTYELIAKTAREMRMGRFRAGGVYQDRIHHTRYLVNRVLKVGLNEYLVYLKPIVAAELAQAEVTR
;
A
#
# COMPACT_ATOMS: atom_id res chain seq x y z
N MET A 1 17.60 1.29 29.33
CA MET A 1 17.35 2.37 28.35
C MET A 1 17.25 1.68 27.00
N GLY A 2 16.12 1.08 26.66
CA GLY A 2 14.96 1.76 26.07
C GLY A 2 14.72 1.13 24.70
N GLU A 3 14.43 -0.18 24.69
CA GLU A 3 14.15 -0.95 23.48
C GLU A 3 12.87 -0.38 22.85
N ALA A 4 13.05 0.33 21.73
CA ALA A 4 11.96 0.84 20.92
C ALA A 4 11.07 -0.32 20.52
N SER A 5 9.92 -0.41 21.18
CA SER A 5 8.89 -1.39 20.91
C SER A 5 8.39 -1.20 19.48
N GLN A 6 8.98 -1.93 18.53
CA GLN A 6 8.37 -2.13 17.22
C GLN A 6 7.10 -2.94 17.48
N ALA A 7 5.98 -2.22 17.50
CA ALA A 7 4.66 -2.79 17.56
C ALA A 7 4.52 -3.77 16.39
N PHE A 8 4.68 -5.05 16.68
CA PHE A 8 4.36 -6.16 15.81
C PHE A 8 2.85 -6.07 15.54
N GLN A 9 2.47 -5.36 14.48
CA GLN A 9 1.09 -5.33 14.07
C GLN A 9 0.70 -6.76 13.67
N PRO A 10 -0.45 -7.25 14.15
CA PRO A 10 -0.81 -8.66 14.09
C PRO A 10 -0.78 -9.13 12.64
N ASP A 11 0.21 -9.97 12.32
CA ASP A 11 0.14 -11.14 11.45
C ASP A 11 -0.95 -11.04 10.38
N ARG A 12 -0.88 -10.01 9.52
CA ARG A 12 -1.86 -9.87 8.45
C ARG A 12 -1.47 -10.90 7.40
N PRO A 13 -2.28 -11.94 7.19
CA PRO A 13 -1.92 -12.97 6.23
C PRO A 13 -1.80 -12.33 4.86
N CYS A 14 -0.81 -12.76 4.10
CA CYS A 14 -0.58 -12.31 2.75
C CYS A 14 -1.88 -12.43 1.95
N PRO A 15 -2.37 -11.34 1.33
CA PRO A 15 -3.68 -11.36 0.67
C PRO A 15 -3.69 -12.22 -0.60
N TRP A 16 -2.53 -12.74 -1.03
CA TRP A 16 -2.39 -13.60 -2.21
C TRP A 16 -2.24 -15.08 -1.91
N CYS A 17 -1.40 -15.44 -0.94
CA CYS A 17 -1.15 -16.84 -0.60
C CYS A 17 -1.67 -17.24 0.79
N GLY A 18 -2.21 -16.30 1.57
CA GLY A 18 -2.68 -16.54 2.93
C GLY A 18 -1.58 -16.75 3.98
N SER A 19 -0.30 -16.64 3.59
CA SER A 19 0.83 -16.87 4.51
C SER A 19 0.90 -15.78 5.59
N ALA A 20 1.04 -16.23 6.83
CA ALA A 20 1.36 -15.43 8.02
C ALA A 20 2.73 -14.72 7.92
N ALA A 21 3.67 -15.31 7.19
CA ALA A 21 5.03 -14.79 7.03
C ALA A 21 5.04 -13.56 6.10
N THR A 22 4.73 -12.40 6.68
CA THR A 22 4.80 -11.10 6.02
C THR A 22 5.70 -10.15 6.82
N ARG A 23 6.51 -9.39 6.09
CA ARG A 23 7.41 -8.38 6.64
C ARG A 23 6.89 -6.99 6.29
N LEU A 24 6.55 -6.21 7.32
CA LEU A 24 6.20 -4.80 7.16
C LEU A 24 7.47 -3.98 6.94
N VAL A 25 7.47 -3.18 5.88
CA VAL A 25 8.40 -2.08 5.68
C VAL A 25 7.64 -0.78 5.92
N GLN A 26 7.81 -0.22 7.12
CA GLN A 26 7.27 1.08 7.50
C GLN A 26 8.40 2.10 7.54
N ARG A 27 8.27 3.20 6.81
CA ARG A 27 9.18 4.34 6.90
C ARG A 27 8.45 5.59 7.39
N GLY A 28 9.22 6.52 7.94
CA GLY A 28 8.69 7.71 8.61
C GLY A 28 7.82 8.56 7.68
N TYR A 29 6.67 9.01 8.18
CA TYR A 29 5.66 9.75 7.42
C TYR A 29 6.11 11.14 6.93
N THR A 30 7.32 11.58 7.27
CA THR A 30 7.83 12.93 7.02
C THR A 30 9.36 12.97 6.98
N GLY A 31 9.94 13.57 5.93
CA GLY A 31 11.37 13.89 5.83
C GLY A 31 11.98 13.50 4.47
N PRO A 32 13.18 14.03 4.13
CA PRO A 32 13.94 13.62 2.95
C PRO A 32 14.49 12.22 3.18
N THR A 33 13.64 11.22 2.99
CA THR A 33 14.01 9.81 3.06
C THR A 33 13.81 9.22 1.68
N ASP A 34 14.82 8.55 1.14
CA ASP A 34 14.79 7.93 -0.20
C ASP A 34 13.67 6.89 -0.38
N GLU A 35 13.09 6.40 0.72
CA GLU A 35 11.99 5.44 0.71
C GLU A 35 10.81 6.00 1.55
N VAL A 36 9.77 6.41 0.83
CA VAL A 36 8.58 7.09 1.36
C VAL A 36 7.32 6.21 1.36
N ASP A 37 7.44 5.00 0.82
CA ASP A 37 6.32 4.07 0.66
C ASP A 37 6.28 3.05 1.81
N GLN A 38 5.07 2.76 2.31
CA GLN A 38 4.79 1.70 3.27
C GLN A 38 4.18 0.50 2.53
N TYR A 39 4.84 -0.65 2.66
CA TYR A 39 4.46 -1.88 2.00
C TYR A 39 4.78 -3.11 2.85
N TYR A 40 4.14 -4.22 2.55
CA TYR A 40 4.41 -5.52 3.12
C TYR A 40 4.99 -6.43 2.04
N THR A 41 6.03 -7.18 2.39
CA THR A 41 6.58 -8.23 1.53
C THR A 41 6.27 -9.58 2.15
N CYS A 42 5.74 -10.52 1.39
CA CYS A 42 5.50 -11.87 1.87
C CYS A 42 6.71 -12.77 1.60
N ASP A 43 7.26 -13.41 2.62
CA ASP A 43 8.37 -14.37 2.47
C ASP A 43 7.93 -15.69 1.82
N GLY A 44 6.64 -16.04 1.92
CA GLY A 44 6.09 -17.26 1.32
C GLY A 44 5.89 -17.18 -0.19
N CYS A 45 5.46 -16.03 -0.72
CA CYS A 45 5.23 -15.85 -2.17
C CYS A 45 6.13 -14.79 -2.83
N GLY A 46 7.01 -14.15 -2.07
CA GLY A 46 7.99 -13.16 -2.56
C GLY A 46 7.40 -11.84 -3.05
N LYS A 47 6.14 -11.57 -2.71
CA LYS A 47 5.30 -10.61 -3.42
C LYS A 47 5.12 -9.36 -2.53
N THR A 48 5.07 -8.15 -3.12
CA THR A 48 5.05 -6.86 -2.38
C THR A 48 3.71 -6.13 -2.48
N THR A 49 3.01 -5.99 -1.36
CA THR A 49 1.72 -5.31 -1.23
C THR A 49 1.92 -3.90 -0.70
N TYR A 50 1.62 -2.89 -1.52
CA TYR A 50 1.60 -1.49 -1.06
C TYR A 50 0.33 -1.18 -0.27
N GLU A 51 0.49 -0.56 0.89
CA GLU A 51 -0.63 -0.04 1.68
C GLU A 51 -0.69 1.49 1.64
N LEU A 52 0.46 2.14 1.59
CA LEU A 52 0.54 3.58 1.49
C LEU A 52 1.75 3.96 0.64
N ILE A 53 1.53 4.84 -0.32
CA ILE A 53 2.62 5.39 -1.14
C ILE A 53 2.63 6.90 -1.01
N ALA A 54 3.82 7.49 -1.04
CA ALA A 54 3.93 8.94 -1.15
C ALA A 54 4.07 9.34 -2.63
N LYS A 55 3.38 10.40 -2.99
CA LYS A 55 3.35 10.92 -4.36
C LYS A 55 3.52 12.41 -4.37
N THR A 56 4.23 12.89 -5.38
CA THR A 56 4.39 14.32 -5.61
C THR A 56 3.15 14.92 -6.28
N ALA A 57 2.97 16.23 -6.16
CA ALA A 57 1.92 16.97 -6.87
C ALA A 57 1.95 16.74 -8.40
N ARG A 58 3.13 16.44 -8.96
CA ARG A 58 3.33 16.12 -10.38
C ARG A 58 2.76 14.74 -10.72
N GLU A 59 3.08 13.72 -9.92
CA GLU A 59 2.56 12.35 -10.10
C GLU A 59 1.05 12.28 -9.91
N MET A 60 0.51 13.02 -8.92
CA MET A 60 -0.93 13.14 -8.71
C MET A 60 -1.64 13.73 -9.94
N ARG A 61 -1.05 14.76 -10.56
CA ARG A 61 -1.59 15.39 -11.77
C ARG A 61 -1.55 14.50 -13.01
N MET A 62 -0.65 13.52 -13.07
CA MET A 62 -0.64 12.50 -14.13
C MET A 62 -1.84 11.54 -14.04
N GLY A 63 -2.72 11.70 -13.05
CA GLY A 63 -4.11 11.25 -13.12
C GLY A 63 -4.39 9.82 -12.70
N ARG A 64 -3.41 9.11 -12.13
CA ARG A 64 -3.54 7.68 -11.76
C ARG A 64 -3.93 7.42 -10.30
N PHE A 65 -3.94 8.45 -9.46
CA PHE A 65 -4.18 8.35 -8.02
C PHE A 65 -5.37 9.22 -7.64
N ARG A 66 -6.57 8.67 -7.72
CA ARG A 66 -7.82 9.33 -7.32
C ARG A 66 -8.56 8.42 -6.37
N ALA A 67 -9.09 8.96 -5.28
CA ALA A 67 -9.91 8.18 -4.34
C ALA A 67 -11.06 7.49 -5.09
N GLY A 68 -11.28 6.20 -4.81
CA GLY A 68 -12.21 5.34 -5.53
C GLY A 68 -11.72 4.83 -6.88
N GLY A 69 -10.57 5.29 -7.37
CA GLY A 69 -9.94 4.82 -8.60
C GLY A 69 -9.12 3.55 -8.39
N VAL A 70 -8.82 2.86 -9.49
CA VAL A 70 -7.91 1.71 -9.48
C VAL A 70 -6.54 2.16 -9.97
N TYR A 71 -5.54 2.05 -9.09
CA TYR A 71 -4.14 2.17 -9.43
C TYR A 71 -3.60 0.81 -9.85
N GLN A 72 -2.89 0.74 -10.97
CA GLN A 72 -2.15 -0.45 -11.35
C GLN A 72 -0.66 -0.16 -11.21
N ASP A 73 -0.03 -0.90 -10.32
CA ASP A 73 1.41 -0.92 -10.25
C ASP A 73 1.97 -1.69 -11.46
N ARG A 74 2.93 -1.08 -12.16
CA ARG A 74 3.56 -1.65 -13.35
C ARG A 74 4.69 -2.61 -13.00
N ILE A 75 5.33 -2.45 -11.84
CA ILE A 75 6.49 -3.25 -11.45
C ILE A 75 6.02 -4.64 -11.01
N HIS A 76 5.01 -4.69 -10.14
CA HIS A 76 4.48 -5.92 -9.56
C HIS A 76 3.17 -6.37 -10.22
N HIS A 77 2.76 -5.72 -11.33
CA HIS A 77 1.52 -5.99 -12.07
C HIS A 77 0.28 -6.12 -11.17
N THR A 78 0.25 -5.39 -10.05
CA THR A 78 -0.79 -5.52 -9.03
C THR A 78 -1.76 -4.36 -9.12
N ARG A 79 -3.05 -4.65 -8.99
CA ARG A 79 -4.12 -3.66 -8.98
C ARG A 79 -4.46 -3.31 -7.54
N TYR A 80 -4.61 -2.02 -7.28
CA TYR A 80 -4.90 -1.44 -5.99
C TYR A 80 -6.10 -0.51 -6.11
N LEU A 81 -7.05 -0.63 -5.21
CA LEU A 81 -8.07 0.39 -5.01
C LEU A 81 -7.44 1.53 -4.21
N VAL A 82 -7.55 2.75 -4.73
CA VAL A 82 -7.14 3.95 -4.00
C VAL A 82 -8.25 4.28 -3.01
N ASN A 83 -8.05 3.91 -1.75
CA ASN A 83 -9.04 4.12 -0.71
C ASN A 83 -9.13 5.61 -0.31
N ARG A 84 -7.98 6.28 -0.21
CA ARG A 84 -7.90 7.68 0.20
C ARG A 84 -6.66 8.36 -0.35
N VAL A 85 -6.78 9.67 -0.58
CA VAL A 85 -5.67 10.56 -0.93
C VAL A 85 -5.64 11.69 0.09
N LEU A 86 -4.49 11.92 0.72
CA LEU A 86 -4.25 13.01 1.67
C LEU A 86 -3.15 13.91 1.14
N LYS A 87 -3.33 15.24 1.23
CA LYS A 87 -2.25 16.20 1.00
C LYS A 87 -1.59 16.53 2.33
N VAL A 88 -0.33 16.18 2.49
CA VAL A 88 0.41 16.32 3.76
C VAL A 88 1.48 17.41 3.72
N GLY A 89 1.88 17.86 2.53
CA GLY A 89 2.84 18.94 2.35
C GLY A 89 2.55 19.81 1.13
N LEU A 90 3.45 20.74 0.84
CA LEU A 90 3.33 21.64 -0.32
C LEU A 90 3.29 20.85 -1.64
N ASN A 91 4.14 19.82 -1.73
CA ASN A 91 4.29 18.94 -2.90
C ASN A 91 4.18 17.45 -2.56
N GLU A 92 3.64 17.11 -1.39
CA GLU A 92 3.61 15.73 -0.89
C GLU A 92 2.17 15.27 -0.62
N TYR A 93 1.85 14.09 -1.13
CA TYR A 93 0.57 13.43 -1.00
C TYR A 93 0.78 12.01 -0.51
N LEU A 94 -0.05 11.57 0.43
CA LEU A 94 -0.12 10.17 0.85
C LEU A 94 -1.33 9.52 0.20
N VAL A 95 -1.11 8.38 -0.45
CA VAL A 95 -2.15 7.62 -1.14
C VAL A 95 -2.29 6.27 -0.46
N TYR A 96 -3.45 6.05 0.15
CA TYR A 96 -3.80 4.78 0.77
C TYR A 96 -4.32 3.82 -0.29
N LEU A 97 -3.69 2.67 -0.35
CA LEU A 97 -3.96 1.61 -1.32
C LEU A 97 -4.52 0.38 -0.61
N LYS A 98 -5.47 -0.28 -1.26
CA LYS A 98 -5.95 -1.61 -0.86
C LYS A 98 -5.74 -2.56 -2.05
N PRO A 99 -5.00 -3.67 -1.91
CA PRO A 99 -4.79 -4.60 -3.01
C PRO A 99 -6.11 -5.23 -3.43
N ILE A 100 -6.42 -5.19 -4.73
CA ILE A 100 -7.57 -5.92 -5.27
C ILE A 100 -7.09 -7.34 -5.55
N VAL A 101 -7.29 -8.21 -4.56
CA VAL A 101 -7.01 -9.64 -4.71
C VAL A 101 -8.20 -10.35 -5.34
N ALA A 102 -7.96 -11.49 -5.99
CA ALA A 102 -9.01 -12.25 -6.69
C ALA A 102 -10.21 -12.58 -5.78
N ALA A 103 -10.00 -12.70 -4.47
CA ALA A 103 -11.06 -12.87 -3.48
C ALA A 103 -12.03 -11.67 -3.38
N GLU A 104 -11.58 -10.44 -3.67
CA GLU A 104 -12.44 -9.25 -3.71
C GLU A 104 -13.14 -9.06 -5.07
N LEU A 105 -12.55 -9.53 -6.17
CA LEU A 105 -13.23 -9.58 -7.48
C LEU A 105 -14.46 -10.50 -7.41
N ALA A 106 -14.38 -11.60 -6.67
CA ALA A 106 -15.51 -12.49 -6.41
C ALA A 106 -16.61 -11.84 -5.56
N GLN A 107 -16.29 -10.93 -4.63
CA GLN A 107 -17.28 -10.25 -3.79
C GLN A 107 -17.99 -9.08 -4.50
N ALA A 108 -17.29 -8.38 -5.41
CA ALA A 108 -17.88 -7.31 -6.20
C ALA A 108 -18.93 -7.82 -7.20
N GLU A 109 -18.83 -9.07 -7.63
CA GLU A 109 -19.79 -9.70 -8.56
C GLU A 109 -21.08 -10.18 -7.88
N VAL A 110 -21.06 -10.41 -6.56
CA VAL A 110 -22.21 -10.95 -5.79
C VAL A 110 -23.20 -9.86 -5.35
N THR A 111 -22.84 -8.58 -5.41
CA THR A 111 -23.73 -7.47 -5.03
C THR A 111 -24.49 -6.90 -6.24
N ARG A 112 -24.79 -7.72 -7.25
CA ARG A 112 -25.44 -7.29 -8.50
C ARG A 112 -26.71 -8.07 -8.78
#